data_AF-A0A9P4H092-F1
#
_entry.id   AF-A0A9P4H092-F1
#
_cell.length_a   1.000
_cell.length_b   1.000
_cell.length_c   1.000
_cell.angle_alpha   90.00
_cell.angle_beta   90.00
_cell.angle_gamma   90.00
#
_symmetry.space_group_name_H-M   'P 1'
#
loop_
_entity.id
_entity.type
_entity.pdbx_description
1 polymer ?
#
loop_
_entity_poly.entity_id
_entity_poly.type
_entity_poly.pdbx_seq_one_letter_code
_entity_poly.pdbx_strand_id
1 'polypeptide(L)'
;MQIKPCLYGVLMNFQGIAKLGPLFFLISIWAQGGSHTTVGRYVPKAIVRPIVPTLFLGYVLPTVLMFVPSAPNSFKQDLVLEWQFTTILVSILLFASTKMYEKNEKRSDFDVYTVDDVSHLITAYNITFAFSIAYHALTMALIMVATGYPVLSIIRLLLSYFYFPAPYPESQEVAIFTFHKLDFLFAFFSGVLYGLYNVYHLRYKALVTKQTAVVICAVFGIAQVVVGPGTAIVGLWWWRELRVAYPGKDDMMVKPKT
;
A
#
# COMPACT_ATOMS: atom_id res chain seq x y z
N MET A 1 -8.88 -5.85 18.59
CA MET A 1 -8.04 -7.01 18.25
C MET A 1 -7.15 -6.60 17.08
N GLN A 2 -5.88 -6.26 17.31
CA GLN A 2 -4.95 -5.96 16.21
C GLN A 2 -4.36 -7.28 15.71
N ILE A 3 -4.74 -7.69 14.48
CA ILE A 3 -4.06 -8.79 13.80
C ILE A 3 -2.61 -8.35 13.61
N LYS A 4 -1.66 -9.17 14.09
CA LYS A 4 -0.22 -8.89 13.88
C LYS A 4 0.04 -8.90 12.36
N PRO A 5 0.77 -7.92 11.81
CA PRO A 5 1.06 -7.84 10.37
C PRO A 5 1.58 -9.15 9.77
N CYS A 6 2.37 -9.93 10.53
CA CYS A 6 2.88 -11.23 10.11
C CYS A 6 1.76 -12.25 9.83
N LEU A 7 0.75 -12.33 10.71
CA LEU A 7 -0.36 -13.27 10.53
C LEU A 7 -1.20 -12.89 9.31
N TYR A 8 -1.41 -11.60 9.09
CA TYR A 8 -2.08 -11.11 7.90
C TYR A 8 -1.30 -11.46 6.62
N GLY A 9 0.02 -11.24 6.61
CA GLY A 9 0.89 -11.60 5.47
C GLY A 9 0.90 -13.10 5.17
N VAL A 10 0.93 -13.95 6.20
CA VAL A 10 0.83 -15.41 6.05
C VAL A 10 -0.52 -15.80 5.45
N LEU A 11 -1.63 -15.30 5.99
CA LEU A 11 -2.94 -15.64 5.47
C LEU A 11 -3.12 -15.14 4.02
N MET A 12 -2.60 -13.96 3.70
CA MET A 12 -2.70 -13.35 2.37
C MET A 12 -1.97 -14.19 1.32
N ASN A 13 -0.84 -14.79 1.70
CA ASN A 13 -0.10 -15.73 0.85
C ASN A 13 -0.93 -16.95 0.44
N PHE A 14 -1.71 -17.53 1.35
CA PHE A 14 -2.48 -18.75 1.08
C PHE A 14 -3.84 -18.49 0.41
N GLN A 15 -4.45 -17.33 0.68
CA GLN A 15 -5.84 -17.06 0.26
C GLN A 15 -5.96 -15.99 -0.84
N GLY A 16 -4.88 -15.28 -1.16
CA GLY A 16 -4.87 -14.14 -2.07
C GLY A 16 -5.31 -12.84 -1.41
N ILE A 17 -4.86 -11.71 -1.95
CA ILE A 17 -5.19 -10.37 -1.44
C ILE A 17 -6.65 -9.99 -1.75
N ALA A 18 -7.27 -10.54 -2.79
CA ALA A 18 -8.66 -10.31 -3.15
C ALA A 18 -9.64 -10.70 -2.06
N LYS A 19 -9.36 -11.77 -1.32
CA LYS A 19 -10.22 -12.23 -0.22
C LYS A 19 -9.85 -11.52 1.08
N LEU A 20 -8.56 -11.46 1.39
CA LEU A 20 -8.12 -10.97 2.70
C LEU A 20 -8.00 -9.46 2.80
N GLY A 21 -7.75 -8.75 1.70
CA GLY A 21 -7.80 -7.30 1.61
C GLY A 21 -9.12 -6.74 2.15
N PRO A 22 -10.27 -7.03 1.50
CA PRO A 22 -11.57 -6.55 1.96
C PRO A 22 -11.93 -7.03 3.38
N LEU A 23 -11.62 -8.28 3.75
CA LEU A 23 -11.85 -8.76 5.11
C LEU A 23 -11.08 -7.93 6.15
N PHE A 24 -9.80 -7.67 5.91
CA PHE A 24 -8.99 -6.82 6.77
C PHE A 24 -9.50 -5.39 6.84
N PHE A 25 -9.95 -4.83 5.72
CA PHE A 25 -10.57 -3.50 5.70
C PHE A 25 -11.85 -3.46 6.52
N LEU A 26 -12.73 -4.45 6.42
CA LEU A 26 -13.95 -4.54 7.24
C LEU A 26 -13.64 -4.68 8.72
N ILE A 27 -12.68 -5.55 9.10
CA ILE A 27 -12.21 -5.68 10.48
C ILE A 27 -11.63 -4.36 10.98
N SER A 28 -10.88 -3.66 10.14
CA SER A 28 -10.28 -2.37 10.48
C SER A 28 -11.34 -1.29 10.69
N ILE A 29 -12.37 -1.25 9.84
CA ILE A 29 -13.54 -0.36 9.98
C ILE A 29 -14.26 -0.64 11.29
N TRP A 30 -14.56 -1.91 11.56
CA TRP A 30 -15.26 -2.33 12.78
C TRP A 30 -14.44 -1.98 14.04
N ALA A 31 -13.13 -2.22 14.02
CA ALA A 31 -12.24 -1.88 15.13
C ALA A 31 -12.12 -0.36 15.36
N GLN A 32 -12.30 0.46 14.32
CA GLN A 32 -12.26 1.92 14.41
C GLN A 32 -13.61 2.53 14.84
N GLY A 33 -14.73 1.85 14.56
CA GLY A 33 -16.09 2.39 14.63
C GLY A 33 -16.56 2.90 15.99
N GLY A 34 -15.87 2.58 17.09
CA GLY A 34 -16.21 3.04 18.44
C GLY A 34 -15.34 4.17 19.00
N SER A 35 -14.20 4.51 18.38
CA SER A 35 -13.26 5.49 18.95
C SER A 35 -13.33 6.83 18.25
N HIS A 36 -13.77 7.86 18.98
CA HIS A 36 -13.71 9.26 18.55
C HIS A 36 -12.32 9.89 18.75
N THR A 37 -11.38 9.18 19.38
CA THR A 37 -10.08 9.75 19.72
C THR A 37 -9.07 9.55 18.57
N THR A 38 -8.04 10.40 18.56
CA THR A 38 -6.79 10.18 17.82
C THR A 38 -5.72 9.49 18.68
N VAL A 39 -6.04 9.27 19.96
CA VAL A 39 -5.20 8.56 20.93
C VAL A 39 -5.02 7.12 20.45
N GLY A 40 -3.77 6.71 20.25
CA GLY A 40 -3.41 5.43 19.65
C GLY A 40 -2.85 5.50 18.22
N ARG A 41 -2.69 6.70 17.65
CA ARG A 41 -1.94 6.90 16.39
C ARG A 41 -0.44 6.60 16.56
N TYR A 42 0.13 6.97 17.70
CA TYR A 42 1.57 6.87 17.95
C TYR A 42 2.12 5.48 17.65
N VAL A 43 3.15 5.44 16.81
CA VAL A 43 3.92 4.24 16.52
C VAL A 43 5.27 4.35 17.20
N PRO A 44 5.67 3.37 18.05
CA PRO A 44 6.99 3.39 18.69
C PRO A 44 8.13 3.58 17.70
N LYS A 45 9.10 4.43 18.05
CA LYS A 45 10.29 4.72 17.25
C LYS A 45 11.07 3.45 16.86
N ALA A 46 11.18 2.48 17.77
CA ALA A 46 11.75 1.16 17.49
C ALA A 46 11.07 0.40 16.34
N ILE A 47 9.79 0.67 16.08
CA ILE A 47 9.06 0.09 14.95
C ILE A 47 9.22 0.96 13.70
N VAL A 48 9.12 2.28 13.81
CA VAL A 48 9.09 3.16 12.62
C VAL A 48 10.45 3.26 11.93
N ARG A 49 11.54 3.38 12.69
CA ARG A 49 12.90 3.51 12.15
C ARG A 49 13.29 2.35 11.20
N PRO A 50 13.04 1.07 11.54
CA PRO A 50 13.39 -0.02 10.65
C PRO A 50 12.45 -0.22 9.44
N ILE A 51 11.30 0.46 9.33
CA ILE A 51 10.34 0.24 8.23
C ILE A 51 11.05 0.33 6.87
N VAL A 52 11.74 1.45 6.61
CA VAL A 52 12.42 1.69 5.32
C VAL A 52 13.46 0.62 4.99
N PRO A 53 14.48 0.34 5.85
CA PRO A 53 15.47 -0.68 5.51
C PRO A 53 14.86 -2.08 5.38
N THR A 54 13.83 -2.42 6.17
CA THR A 54 13.18 -3.74 6.07
C THR A 54 12.35 -3.89 4.80
N LEU A 55 11.68 -2.83 4.35
CA LEU A 55 10.99 -2.80 3.04
C LEU A 55 12.00 -2.87 1.90
N PHE A 56 13.14 -2.19 2.03
CA PHE A 56 14.17 -2.22 1.02
C PHE A 56 14.72 -3.65 0.85
N LEU A 57 15.15 -4.27 1.95
CA LEU A 57 15.72 -5.62 1.93
C LEU A 57 14.70 -6.70 1.57
N GLY A 58 13.49 -6.61 2.13
CA GLY A 58 12.48 -7.65 2.00
C GLY A 58 11.63 -7.56 0.73
N TYR A 59 11.60 -6.41 0.05
CA TYR A 59 10.73 -6.20 -1.13
C TYR A 59 11.42 -5.50 -2.30
N VAL A 60 12.01 -4.32 -2.08
CA VAL A 60 12.57 -3.52 -3.18
C VAL A 60 13.75 -4.23 -3.83
N LEU A 61 14.69 -4.72 -3.03
CA LEU A 61 15.89 -5.39 -3.52
C LEU A 61 15.57 -6.66 -4.31
N PRO A 62 14.76 -7.63 -3.80
CA PRO A 62 14.33 -8.78 -4.61
C PRO A 62 13.65 -8.37 -5.91
N THR A 63 12.77 -7.37 -5.86
CA THR A 63 12.06 -6.88 -7.05
C THR A 63 13.03 -6.32 -8.09
N VAL A 64 14.00 -5.50 -7.70
CA VAL A 64 15.01 -4.96 -8.63
C VAL A 64 15.85 -6.08 -9.24
N LEU A 65 16.25 -7.08 -8.43
CA LEU A 65 17.04 -8.21 -8.90
C LEU A 65 16.31 -9.07 -9.96
N MET A 66 14.98 -9.15 -9.92
CA MET A 66 14.17 -9.82 -10.96
C MET A 66 14.37 -9.19 -12.35
N PHE A 67 14.65 -7.88 -12.41
CA PHE A 67 14.77 -7.14 -13.67
C PHE A 67 16.22 -6.97 -14.16
N VAL A 68 17.22 -7.49 -13.44
CA VAL A 68 18.63 -7.39 -13.84
C VAL A 68 18.88 -8.22 -15.11
N PRO A 69 19.20 -7.62 -16.27
CA PRO A 69 19.27 -8.36 -17.52
C PRO A 69 20.33 -9.48 -17.50
N SER A 70 21.47 -9.22 -16.86
CA SER A 70 22.60 -10.14 -16.75
C SER A 70 22.40 -11.31 -15.78
N ALA A 71 21.35 -11.29 -14.96
CA ALA A 71 21.10 -12.38 -14.02
C ALA A 71 20.54 -13.63 -14.72
N PRO A 72 20.91 -14.86 -14.29
CA PRO A 72 20.40 -16.10 -14.85
C PRO A 72 18.87 -16.20 -14.78
N ASN A 73 18.24 -16.82 -15.78
CA ASN A 73 16.78 -16.97 -15.80
C ASN A 73 16.25 -17.82 -14.64
N SER A 74 16.98 -18.86 -14.23
CA SER A 74 16.62 -19.67 -13.05
C SER A 74 16.57 -18.81 -11.79
N PHE A 75 17.58 -17.98 -11.57
CA PHE A 75 17.61 -17.06 -10.43
C PHE A 75 16.45 -16.06 -10.44
N LYS A 76 16.09 -15.52 -11.61
CA LYS A 76 14.92 -14.64 -11.74
C LYS A 76 13.61 -15.36 -11.43
N GLN A 77 13.46 -16.61 -11.89
CA GLN A 77 12.29 -17.44 -11.60
C GLN A 77 12.19 -17.75 -10.11
N ASP A 78 13.30 -18.08 -9.45
CA ASP A 78 13.36 -18.32 -8.01
C ASP A 78 12.91 -17.06 -7.24
N LEU A 79 13.38 -15.88 -7.63
CA LEU A 79 12.93 -14.62 -7.04
C LEU A 79 11.43 -14.38 -7.25
N VAL A 80 10.89 -14.65 -8.45
CA VAL A 80 9.46 -14.52 -8.75
C VAL A 80 8.62 -15.48 -7.89
N LEU A 81 9.11 -16.69 -7.62
CA LEU A 81 8.45 -17.63 -6.71
C LEU A 81 8.53 -17.13 -5.26
N GLU A 82 9.70 -16.60 -4.85
CA GLU A 82 9.93 -16.05 -3.52
C GLU A 82 9.07 -14.80 -3.25
N TRP A 83 8.69 -14.04 -4.29
CA TRP A 83 7.88 -12.83 -4.18
C TRP A 83 6.61 -13.01 -3.32
N GLN A 84 5.99 -14.20 -3.36
CA GLN A 84 4.81 -14.50 -2.54
C GLN A 84 5.15 -14.28 -1.04
N PHE A 85 6.31 -14.76 -0.60
CA PHE A 85 6.76 -14.70 0.79
C PHE A 85 7.31 -13.34 1.23
N THR A 86 7.38 -12.34 0.34
CA THR A 86 7.87 -10.99 0.66
C THR A 86 7.24 -10.42 1.94
N THR A 87 5.92 -10.53 2.09
CA THR A 87 5.25 -9.95 3.27
C THR A 87 5.66 -10.63 4.58
N ILE A 88 5.99 -11.93 4.52
CA ILE A 88 6.52 -12.68 5.66
C ILE A 88 7.95 -12.24 5.94
N LEU A 89 8.79 -12.15 4.90
CA LEU A 89 10.19 -11.73 5.01
C LEU A 89 10.29 -10.31 5.62
N VAL A 90 9.56 -9.33 5.07
CA VAL A 90 9.49 -7.96 5.62
C VAL A 90 9.03 -7.98 7.07
N SER A 91 8.02 -8.80 7.40
CA SER A 91 7.52 -8.90 8.77
C SER A 91 8.55 -9.47 9.75
N ILE A 92 9.31 -10.49 9.34
CA ILE A 92 10.40 -11.08 10.13
C ILE A 92 11.53 -10.07 10.31
N LEU A 93 11.97 -9.42 9.23
CA LEU A 93 13.01 -8.40 9.28
C LEU A 93 12.61 -7.22 10.17
N LEU A 94 11.34 -6.77 10.07
CA LEU A 94 10.80 -5.71 10.90
C LEU A 94 10.74 -6.12 12.38
N PHE A 95 10.29 -7.34 12.67
CA PHE A 95 10.25 -7.85 14.04
C PHE A 95 11.66 -7.94 14.65
N ALA A 96 12.61 -8.54 13.93
CA ALA A 96 14.00 -8.67 14.38
C ALA A 96 14.65 -7.29 14.60
N SER A 97 14.48 -6.38 13.64
CA SER A 97 15.01 -5.02 13.74
C SER A 97 14.39 -4.26 14.90
N THR A 98 13.06 -4.36 15.09
CA THR A 98 12.36 -3.73 16.23
C THR A 98 12.97 -4.17 17.55
N LYS A 99 13.22 -5.47 17.73
CA LYS A 99 13.86 -6.01 18.95
C LYS A 99 15.26 -5.44 19.19
N MET A 100 16.04 -5.22 18.13
CA MET A 100 17.35 -4.60 18.23
C MET A 100 17.27 -3.12 18.63
N TYR A 101 16.30 -2.38 18.09
CA TYR A 101 16.09 -0.96 18.44
C TYR A 101 15.52 -0.79 19.85
N GLU A 102 14.58 -1.64 20.27
CA GLU A 102 13.99 -1.62 21.63
C GLU A 102 15.06 -1.72 22.73
N LYS A 103 16.12 -2.50 22.51
CA LYS A 103 17.22 -2.67 23.48
C LYS A 103 17.92 -1.36 23.84
N ASN A 104 17.95 -0.40 22.92
CA ASN A 104 18.69 0.85 23.06
C ASN A 104 17.77 2.05 23.32
N GLU A 105 16.45 1.85 23.40
CA GLU A 105 15.48 2.94 23.47
C GLU A 105 14.87 3.04 24.87
N LYS A 106 14.97 4.23 25.49
CA LYS A 106 14.26 4.53 26.73
C LYS A 106 12.83 4.91 26.38
N ARG A 107 11.86 4.18 26.91
CA ARG A 107 10.43 4.41 26.69
C ARG A 107 9.82 5.16 27.87
N SER A 108 9.07 6.21 27.59
CA SER A 108 8.21 6.89 28.54
C SER A 108 6.76 6.52 28.29
N ASP A 109 5.95 6.40 29.33
CA ASP A 109 4.50 6.17 29.21
C ASP A 109 3.80 7.32 28.46
N PHE A 110 4.40 8.51 28.48
CA PHE A 110 3.90 9.70 27.79
C PHE A 110 4.31 9.79 26.32
N ASP A 111 5.17 8.89 25.82
CA ASP A 111 5.60 8.90 24.41
C ASP A 111 4.40 8.78 23.45
N VAL A 112 3.31 8.14 23.89
CA VAL A 112 2.06 7.96 23.12
C VAL A 112 1.39 9.28 22.75
N TYR A 113 1.69 10.37 23.46
CA TYR A 113 1.16 11.71 23.18
C TYR A 113 2.09 12.55 22.29
N THR A 114 3.26 12.01 21.93
CA THR A 114 4.22 12.70 21.05
C THR A 114 3.92 12.47 19.58
N VAL A 115 4.54 13.29 18.74
CA VAL A 115 4.48 13.20 17.26
C VAL A 115 5.85 12.94 16.65
N ASP A 116 6.80 12.45 17.45
CA ASP A 116 8.20 12.28 17.03
C ASP A 116 8.36 11.22 15.93
N ASP A 117 7.47 10.25 15.89
CA ASP A 117 7.40 9.18 14.89
C ASP A 117 6.93 9.68 13.52
N VAL A 118 6.21 10.80 13.46
CA VAL A 118 5.66 11.35 12.21
C VAL A 118 6.77 11.63 11.21
N SER A 119 7.90 12.21 11.61
CA SER A 119 9.03 12.50 10.70
C SER A 119 9.56 11.25 9.99
N HIS A 120 9.69 10.14 10.72
CA HIS A 120 10.14 8.86 10.19
C HIS A 120 9.05 8.21 9.32
N LEU A 121 7.77 8.29 9.71
CA LEU A 121 6.66 7.81 8.89
C LEU A 121 6.56 8.56 7.55
N ILE A 122 6.68 9.88 7.58
CA ILE A 122 6.68 10.73 6.37
C ILE A 122 7.85 10.35 5.44
N THR A 123 9.01 10.07 6.00
CA THR A 123 10.15 9.54 5.22
C THR A 123 9.79 8.22 4.55
N ALA A 124 9.20 7.28 5.28
CA ALA A 124 8.77 6.00 4.72
C ALA A 124 7.70 6.17 3.62
N TYR A 125 6.73 7.06 3.82
CA TYR A 125 5.73 7.39 2.80
C TYR A 125 6.36 7.99 1.54
N ASN A 126 7.27 8.96 1.68
CA ASN A 126 7.93 9.60 0.54
C ASN A 126 8.73 8.58 -0.30
N ILE A 127 9.48 7.70 0.36
CA ILE A 127 10.24 6.64 -0.33
C ILE A 127 9.29 5.67 -1.03
N THR A 128 8.23 5.23 -0.35
CA THR A 128 7.26 4.29 -0.93
C THR A 128 6.50 4.94 -2.08
N PHE A 129 6.18 6.23 -1.99
CA PHE A 129 5.53 7.01 -3.05
C PHE A 129 6.42 7.09 -4.29
N ALA A 130 7.69 7.46 -4.12
CA ALA A 130 8.67 7.55 -5.20
C ALA A 130 8.89 6.19 -5.89
N PHE A 131 8.99 5.11 -5.12
CA PHE A 131 9.09 3.77 -5.69
C PHE A 131 7.81 3.35 -6.43
N SER A 132 6.64 3.61 -5.86
CA SER A 132 5.35 3.22 -6.44
C SER A 132 5.07 3.93 -7.77
N ILE A 133 5.38 5.23 -7.85
CA ILE A 133 5.19 6.00 -9.09
C ILE A 133 6.18 5.57 -10.17
N ALA A 134 7.44 5.30 -9.80
CA ALA A 134 8.44 4.79 -10.73
C ALA A 134 8.05 3.40 -11.27
N TYR A 135 7.61 2.50 -10.40
CA TYR A 135 7.14 1.17 -10.76
C TYR A 135 5.91 1.25 -11.70
N HIS A 136 4.95 2.12 -11.41
CA HIS A 136 3.78 2.31 -12.24
C HIS A 136 4.14 2.88 -13.62
N ALA A 137 4.97 3.92 -13.67
CA ALA A 137 5.42 4.54 -14.91
C ALA A 137 6.21 3.54 -15.79
N LEU A 138 7.12 2.76 -15.19
CA LEU A 138 7.86 1.72 -15.88
C LEU A 138 6.91 0.64 -16.44
N THR A 139 5.96 0.17 -15.63
CA THR A 139 4.97 -0.83 -16.06
C THR A 139 4.15 -0.32 -17.24
N MET A 140 3.67 0.92 -17.17
CA MET A 140 2.91 1.54 -18.26
C MET A 140 3.76 1.73 -19.51
N ALA A 141 5.01 2.17 -19.38
CA ALA A 141 5.93 2.30 -20.51
C ALA A 141 6.21 0.95 -21.19
N LEU A 142 6.44 -0.11 -20.41
CA LEU A 142 6.65 -1.46 -20.94
C LEU A 142 5.40 -1.97 -21.68
N ILE A 143 4.20 -1.75 -21.13
CA ILE A 143 2.94 -2.08 -21.78
C ILE A 143 2.78 -1.30 -23.10
N MET A 144 3.09 -0.01 -23.11
CA MET A 144 2.98 0.84 -24.30
C MET A 144 4.00 0.49 -25.38
N VAL A 145 5.22 0.09 -25.01
CA VAL A 145 6.28 -0.30 -25.96
C VAL A 145 6.11 -1.73 -26.47
N ALA A 146 5.46 -2.60 -25.70
CA ALA A 146 5.15 -3.97 -26.12
C ALA A 146 4.05 -4.08 -27.21
N THR A 147 3.82 -3.01 -27.99
CA THR A 147 2.93 -2.96 -29.15
C THR A 147 3.25 -4.12 -30.10
N GLY A 148 2.39 -5.13 -30.13
CA GLY A 148 2.60 -6.36 -30.89
C GLY A 148 2.28 -7.64 -30.11
N TYR A 149 2.17 -7.57 -28.78
CA TYR A 149 1.70 -8.68 -27.95
C TYR A 149 0.29 -8.40 -27.43
N PRO A 150 -0.77 -8.96 -28.06
CA PRO A 150 -2.17 -8.76 -27.64
C PRO A 150 -2.43 -9.15 -26.17
N VAL A 151 -1.56 -9.99 -25.62
CA VAL A 151 -1.54 -10.40 -24.21
C VAL A 151 -1.36 -9.23 -23.25
N LEU A 152 -0.57 -8.21 -23.61
CA LEU A 152 -0.16 -7.11 -22.74
C LEU A 152 -1.05 -5.86 -22.85
N SER A 153 -2.31 -6.01 -23.27
CA SER A 153 -3.27 -4.90 -23.37
C SER A 153 -3.89 -4.52 -22.01
N ILE A 154 -3.93 -3.21 -21.69
CA ILE A 154 -4.65 -2.66 -20.52
C ILE A 154 -6.13 -3.07 -20.53
N ILE A 155 -6.75 -3.02 -21.71
CA ILE A 155 -8.17 -3.41 -21.87
C ILE A 155 -8.34 -4.90 -21.55
N ARG A 156 -7.36 -5.75 -21.88
CA ARG A 156 -7.39 -7.17 -21.52
C ARG A 156 -7.19 -7.36 -20.01
N LEU A 157 -6.31 -6.60 -19.38
CA LEU A 157 -6.15 -6.59 -17.91
C LEU A 157 -7.46 -6.21 -17.19
N LEU A 158 -8.23 -5.27 -17.72
CA LEU A 158 -9.47 -4.79 -17.06
C LEU A 158 -10.75 -5.54 -17.49
N LEU A 159 -10.88 -5.94 -18.75
CA LEU A 159 -12.17 -6.35 -19.37
C LEU A 159 -12.15 -7.71 -20.10
N SER A 160 -11.08 -8.53 -20.01
CA SER A 160 -10.94 -9.73 -20.86
C SER A 160 -12.06 -10.76 -20.85
N TYR A 161 -12.91 -10.85 -19.81
CA TYR A 161 -13.90 -11.92 -19.74
C TYR A 161 -15.00 -11.79 -20.83
N PHE A 162 -15.35 -10.57 -21.23
CA PHE A 162 -16.47 -10.33 -22.14
C PHE A 162 -16.06 -10.03 -23.58
N TYR A 163 -14.86 -9.49 -23.80
CA TYR A 163 -14.49 -8.92 -25.11
C TYR A 163 -13.22 -9.53 -25.76
N PHE A 164 -12.38 -10.26 -25.02
CA PHE A 164 -11.10 -10.77 -25.53
C PHE A 164 -10.74 -12.14 -24.92
N PRO A 165 -11.35 -13.25 -25.38
CA PRO A 165 -11.06 -14.58 -24.88
C PRO A 165 -9.56 -14.92 -25.03
N ALA A 166 -9.05 -15.76 -24.12
CA ALA A 166 -7.66 -16.16 -24.17
C ALA A 166 -7.37 -17.02 -25.41
N PRO A 167 -6.22 -16.85 -26.09
CA PRO A 167 -5.86 -17.71 -27.22
C PRO A 167 -5.76 -19.20 -26.83
N TYR A 168 -5.41 -19.48 -25.59
CA TYR A 168 -5.25 -20.84 -25.02
C TYR A 168 -5.90 -20.93 -23.63
N PRO A 169 -7.24 -21.02 -23.55
CA PRO A 169 -7.99 -20.90 -22.29
C PRO A 169 -7.64 -21.98 -21.26
N GLU A 170 -7.09 -23.12 -21.67
CA GLU A 170 -6.75 -24.25 -20.80
C GLU A 170 -5.27 -24.32 -20.37
N SER A 171 -4.44 -23.35 -20.76
CA SER A 171 -3.03 -23.35 -20.35
C SER A 171 -2.86 -22.92 -18.88
N GLN A 172 -1.87 -23.50 -18.20
CA GLN A 172 -1.51 -23.13 -16.82
C GLN A 172 -1.13 -21.64 -16.72
N GLU A 173 -0.47 -21.08 -17.73
CA GLU A 173 -0.13 -19.66 -17.81
C GLU A 173 -1.37 -18.77 -17.82
N VAL A 174 -2.40 -19.13 -18.58
CA VAL A 174 -3.67 -18.39 -18.63
C VAL A 174 -4.42 -18.51 -17.30
N ALA A 175 -4.38 -19.67 -16.63
CA ALA A 175 -4.96 -19.84 -15.30
C ALA A 175 -4.28 -18.93 -14.27
N ILE A 176 -2.94 -18.92 -14.24
CA ILE A 176 -2.14 -18.06 -13.35
C ILE A 176 -2.39 -16.59 -13.64
N PHE A 177 -2.40 -16.18 -14.91
CA PHE A 177 -2.70 -14.81 -15.32
C PHE A 177 -4.11 -14.38 -14.88
N THR A 178 -5.11 -15.24 -15.08
CA THR A 178 -6.50 -14.96 -14.68
C THR A 178 -6.62 -14.83 -13.17
N PHE A 179 -5.97 -15.72 -12.41
CA PHE A 179 -5.90 -15.62 -10.96
C PHE A 179 -5.33 -14.27 -10.50
N HIS A 180 -4.13 -13.90 -10.96
CA HIS A 180 -3.49 -12.64 -10.56
C HIS A 180 -4.30 -11.40 -10.99
N LYS A 181 -4.92 -11.46 -12.17
CA LYS A 181 -5.79 -10.38 -12.65
C LYS A 181 -6.98 -10.16 -11.71
N LEU A 182 -7.71 -11.22 -11.37
CA LEU A 182 -8.84 -11.11 -10.46
C LEU A 182 -8.36 -10.69 -9.06
N ASP A 183 -7.25 -11.26 -8.61
CA ASP A 183 -6.65 -10.93 -7.32
C ASP A 183 -6.36 -9.43 -7.21
N PHE A 184 -5.74 -8.86 -8.25
CA PHE A 184 -5.48 -7.44 -8.40
C PHE A 184 -6.75 -6.59 -8.44
N LEU A 185 -7.75 -6.94 -9.26
CA LEU A 185 -8.97 -6.14 -9.40
C LEU A 185 -9.75 -6.04 -8.09
N PHE A 186 -9.93 -7.16 -7.40
CA PHE A 186 -10.61 -7.16 -6.10
C PHE A 186 -9.82 -6.38 -5.05
N ALA A 187 -8.49 -6.55 -4.99
CA ALA A 187 -7.64 -5.77 -4.10
C ALA A 187 -7.72 -4.27 -4.41
N PHE A 188 -7.72 -3.89 -5.69
CA PHE A 188 -7.86 -2.52 -6.17
C PHE A 188 -9.18 -1.89 -5.70
N PHE A 189 -10.33 -2.49 -6.04
CA PHE A 189 -11.63 -1.93 -5.66
C PHE A 189 -11.80 -1.87 -4.15
N SER A 190 -11.35 -2.91 -3.43
CA SER A 190 -11.38 -2.94 -1.97
C SER A 190 -10.53 -1.82 -1.37
N GLY A 191 -9.32 -1.59 -1.92
CA GLY A 191 -8.42 -0.53 -1.49
C GLY A 191 -8.98 0.87 -1.75
N VAL A 192 -9.62 1.08 -2.91
CA VAL A 192 -10.30 2.34 -3.25
C VAL A 192 -11.45 2.60 -2.27
N LEU A 193 -12.34 1.63 -2.06
CA LEU A 193 -13.46 1.77 -1.13
C LEU A 193 -12.98 2.03 0.30
N TYR A 194 -11.94 1.33 0.74
CA TYR A 194 -11.34 1.56 2.05
C TYR A 194 -10.69 2.94 2.17
N GLY A 195 -10.03 3.42 1.11
CA GLY A 195 -9.50 4.79 1.04
C GLY A 195 -10.59 5.84 1.18
N LEU A 196 -11.67 5.71 0.40
CA LEU A 196 -12.83 6.60 0.48
C LEU A 196 -13.49 6.57 1.86
N TYR A 197 -13.63 5.38 2.46
CA TYR A 197 -14.09 5.25 3.85
C TYR A 197 -13.19 6.02 4.83
N ASN A 198 -11.86 5.96 4.68
CA ASN A 198 -10.95 6.68 5.56
C ASN A 198 -11.11 8.20 5.43
N VAL A 199 -11.36 8.73 4.23
CA VAL A 199 -11.67 10.16 4.03
C VAL A 199 -12.99 10.52 4.71
N TYR A 200 -14.02 9.69 4.52
CA TYR A 200 -15.31 9.85 5.20
C TYR A 200 -15.15 9.82 6.73
N HIS A 201 -14.33 8.90 7.26
CA HIS A 201 -14.08 8.74 8.69
C HIS A 201 -13.37 9.96 9.28
N LEU A 202 -12.37 10.52 8.59
CA LEU A 202 -11.75 11.78 9.01
C LEU A 202 -12.76 12.92 9.06
N ARG A 203 -13.67 12.98 8.08
CA ARG A 203 -14.76 13.97 8.06
C ARG A 203 -15.76 13.74 9.20
N TYR A 204 -16.11 12.49 9.49
CA TYR A 204 -17.00 12.11 10.60
C TYR A 204 -16.39 12.52 11.94
N LYS A 205 -15.07 12.39 12.11
CA LYS A 205 -14.31 12.85 13.28
C LYS A 205 -14.06 14.37 13.33
N ALA A 206 -14.63 15.14 12.39
CA ALA A 206 -14.41 16.58 12.26
C ALA A 206 -12.91 16.98 12.14
N LEU A 207 -12.06 16.08 11.65
CA LEU A 207 -10.63 16.36 11.40
C LEU A 207 -10.40 17.09 10.07
N VAL A 208 -11.40 17.05 9.17
CA VAL A 208 -11.37 17.72 7.86
C VAL A 208 -12.75 18.28 7.51
N THR A 209 -12.78 19.36 6.73
CA THR A 209 -14.03 19.96 6.25
C THR A 209 -14.74 19.10 5.19
N LYS A 210 -16.03 19.36 4.93
CA LYS A 210 -16.78 18.71 3.83
C LYS A 210 -16.11 18.99 2.47
N GLN A 211 -15.67 20.23 2.24
CA GLN A 211 -15.02 20.63 0.99
C GLN A 211 -13.70 19.88 0.79
N THR A 212 -12.85 19.84 1.83
CA THR A 212 -11.58 19.10 1.81
C THR A 212 -11.84 17.61 1.51
N ALA A 213 -12.82 16.99 2.16
CA ALA A 213 -13.14 15.58 1.95
C ALA A 213 -13.56 15.29 0.50
N VAL A 214 -14.42 16.14 -0.10
CA VAL A 214 -14.84 15.97 -1.51
C VAL A 214 -13.65 16.11 -2.46
N VAL A 215 -12.80 17.13 -2.27
CA VAL A 215 -11.60 17.35 -3.08
C VAL A 215 -10.66 16.16 -2.99
N ILE A 216 -10.40 15.65 -1.78
CA ILE A 216 -9.48 14.53 -1.58
C ILE A 216 -10.05 13.23 -2.17
N CYS A 217 -11.36 12.98 -2.05
CA CYS A 217 -11.99 11.84 -2.74
C CYS A 217 -11.81 11.92 -4.26
N ALA A 218 -11.99 13.11 -4.85
CA ALA A 218 -11.81 13.32 -6.28
C ALA A 218 -10.35 13.14 -6.71
N VAL A 219 -9.41 13.78 -6.00
CA VAL A 219 -7.96 13.66 -6.26
C VAL A 219 -7.50 12.20 -6.11
N PHE A 220 -7.95 11.50 -5.06
CA PHE A 220 -7.63 10.10 -4.84
C PHE A 220 -8.16 9.21 -5.97
N GLY A 221 -9.39 9.44 -6.43
CA GLY A 221 -9.99 8.72 -7.56
C GLY A 221 -9.23 8.93 -8.87
N ILE A 222 -8.87 10.17 -9.18
CA ILE A 222 -8.08 10.51 -10.38
C ILE A 222 -6.68 9.89 -10.28
N ALA A 223 -6.05 9.96 -9.11
CA ALA A 223 -4.71 9.44 -8.87
C ALA A 223 -4.60 7.92 -9.13
N GLN A 224 -5.66 7.14 -8.90
CA GLN A 224 -5.70 5.70 -9.23
C GLN A 224 -5.27 5.42 -10.67
N VAL A 225 -5.68 6.28 -11.60
CA VAL A 225 -5.44 6.13 -13.03
C VAL A 225 -4.16 6.85 -13.46
N VAL A 226 -3.94 8.07 -12.97
CA VAL A 226 -2.84 8.93 -13.46
C VAL A 226 -1.47 8.48 -12.94
N VAL A 227 -1.37 8.15 -11.65
CA VAL A 227 -0.10 7.81 -10.99
C VAL A 227 -0.06 6.36 -10.50
N GLY A 228 -1.18 5.65 -10.66
CA GLY A 228 -1.35 4.26 -10.27
C GLY A 228 -1.88 4.08 -8.84
N PRO A 229 -2.45 2.89 -8.55
CA PRO A 229 -3.15 2.63 -7.30
C PRO A 229 -2.27 2.61 -6.06
N GLY A 230 -1.04 2.09 -6.18
CA GLY A 230 -0.09 2.07 -5.07
C GLY A 230 0.29 3.48 -4.61
N THR A 231 0.66 4.34 -5.57
CA THR A 231 0.97 5.75 -5.34
C THR A 231 -0.20 6.51 -4.72
N ALA A 232 -1.42 6.29 -5.23
CA ALA A 232 -2.63 6.93 -4.73
C ALA A 232 -2.92 6.55 -3.27
N ILE A 233 -2.82 5.27 -2.91
CA ILE A 233 -3.02 4.80 -1.52
C ILE A 233 -1.96 5.36 -0.58
N VAL A 234 -0.68 5.32 -0.98
CA VAL A 234 0.42 5.85 -0.15
C VAL A 234 0.26 7.34 0.06
N GLY A 235 -0.07 8.10 -0.99
CA GLY A 235 -0.35 9.54 -0.89
C GLY A 235 -1.55 9.85 0.01
N LEU A 236 -2.61 9.05 -0.06
CA LEU A 236 -3.77 9.19 0.83
C LEU A 236 -3.38 8.91 2.28
N TRP A 237 -2.55 7.90 2.55
CA TRP A 237 -2.11 7.57 3.92
C TRP A 237 -1.18 8.64 4.49
N TRP A 238 -0.26 9.15 3.67
CA TRP A 238 0.57 10.30 4.02
C TRP A 238 -0.27 11.50 4.44
N TRP A 239 -1.27 11.88 3.63
CA TRP A 239 -2.16 13.00 3.93
C TRP A 239 -2.99 12.72 5.20
N ARG A 240 -3.56 11.53 5.32
CA ARG A 240 -4.34 11.09 6.49
C ARG A 240 -3.49 11.19 7.76
N GLU A 241 -2.25 10.71 7.72
CA GLU A 241 -1.35 10.70 8.89
C GLU A 241 -1.10 12.12 9.39
N LEU A 242 -0.88 13.08 8.48
CA LEU A 242 -0.72 14.49 8.84
C LEU A 242 -1.99 15.09 9.48
N ARG A 243 -3.19 14.71 9.01
CA ARG A 243 -4.45 15.20 9.59
C ARG A 243 -4.75 14.62 10.96
N VAL A 244 -4.35 13.37 11.20
CA VAL A 244 -4.49 12.74 12.51
C VAL A 244 -3.44 13.27 13.50
N ALA A 245 -2.21 13.52 13.04
CA ALA A 245 -1.12 14.03 13.88
C ALA A 245 -1.27 15.52 14.23
N TYR A 246 -1.82 16.33 13.32
CA TYR A 246 -1.97 17.78 13.49
C TYR A 246 -3.42 18.24 13.23
N PRO A 247 -4.37 17.90 14.12
CA PRO A 247 -5.75 18.33 14.00
C PRO A 247 -5.85 19.86 13.96
N GLY A 248 -6.70 20.42 13.09
CA GLY A 248 -6.96 21.86 13.01
C GLY A 248 -6.04 22.66 12.07
N LYS A 249 -5.05 22.05 11.40
CA LYS A 249 -4.20 22.76 10.41
C LYS A 249 -4.84 22.98 9.03
N ASP A 250 -6.12 22.65 8.82
CA ASP A 250 -6.83 22.90 7.55
C ASP A 250 -6.84 24.40 7.18
N ASP A 251 -6.83 25.29 8.18
CA ASP A 251 -6.94 26.75 7.98
C ASP A 251 -5.64 27.45 7.53
N MET A 252 -4.47 26.79 7.65
CA MET A 252 -3.19 27.42 7.27
C MET A 252 -2.84 27.28 5.78
N MET A 253 -3.53 26.41 5.03
CA MET A 253 -3.30 26.25 3.58
C MET A 253 -4.40 26.88 2.72
N VAL A 254 -5.38 27.56 3.32
CA VAL A 254 -6.46 28.26 2.61
C VAL A 254 -6.49 29.72 3.05
N LYS A 255 -5.49 30.49 2.57
CA LYS A 255 -5.55 31.90 2.11
C LYS A 255 -4.18 32.59 2.31
N PRO A 256 -3.48 33.01 1.24
CA PRO A 256 -2.84 34.31 1.30
C PRO A 256 -3.97 35.33 1.46
N LYS A 257 -3.92 36.17 2.49
CA LYS A 257 -4.72 37.39 2.51
C LYS A 257 -4.25 38.25 1.34
N THR A 258 -5.06 38.34 0.30
CA THR A 258 -5.04 39.46 -0.65
C THR A 258 -5.83 40.60 -0.06
#